data_AF-A0A0S8IKX0-F1
#
_entry.id   AF-A0A0S8IKX0-F1
#
_cell.length_a   1.000
_cell.length_b   1.000
_cell.length_c   1.000
_cell.angle_alpha   90.00
_cell.angle_beta   90.00
_cell.angle_gamma   90.00
#
_symmetry.space_group_name_H-M   'P 1'
#
loop_
_entity.id
_entity.type
_entity.pdbx_description
1 polymer ?
#
loop_
_entity_poly.entity_id
_entity_poly.type
_entity_poly.pdbx_seq_one_letter_code
_entity_poly.pdbx_strand_id
1 'polypeptide(L)'
;MAEQWLILKSVFQDGWENLLQLQFLFFNPLFWCIIFLLFIVLHRLWVTRHAFSFTLMTALILLFMTEIENRFSILFAKSGEVFDPSLIRLVAFASLAVIFLVYTFIR
;
A
#
# COMPACT_ATOMS: atom_id res chain seq x y z
N MET A 1 -29.55 10.02 14.22
CA MET A 1 -28.82 8.79 13.84
C MET A 1 -28.43 8.74 12.37
N ALA A 2 -29.29 9.17 11.41
CA ALA A 2 -28.93 9.14 9.98
C ALA A 2 -27.79 10.11 9.59
N GLU A 3 -27.72 11.30 10.20
CA GLU A 3 -26.67 12.29 9.91
C GLU A 3 -25.27 11.85 10.37
N GLN A 4 -25.16 11.19 11.53
CA GLN A 4 -23.90 10.66 12.02
C GLN A 4 -23.34 9.56 11.10
N TRP A 5 -24.21 8.79 10.44
CA TRP A 5 -23.80 7.76 9.49
C TRP A 5 -23.30 8.33 8.16
N LEU A 6 -23.90 9.44 7.71
CA LEU A 6 -23.43 10.17 6.52
C LEU A 6 -22.06 10.81 6.75
N ILE A 7 -21.82 11.39 7.92
CA ILE A 7 -20.52 11.99 8.27
C ILE A 7 -19.43 10.90 8.38
N LEU A 8 -19.75 9.75 9.00
CA LEU A 8 -18.79 8.66 9.09
C LEU A 8 -18.45 8.09 7.71
N LYS A 9 -19.45 7.96 6.84
CA LYS A 9 -19.28 7.50 5.47
C LYS A 9 -18.41 8.47 4.66
N SER A 10 -18.63 9.78 4.75
CA SER A 10 -17.82 10.76 4.01
C SER A 10 -16.37 10.77 4.48
N VAL A 11 -16.12 10.76 5.80
CA VAL A 11 -14.75 10.72 6.34
C VAL A 11 -14.02 9.43 5.95
N PHE A 12 -14.72 8.28 5.94
CA PHE A 12 -14.14 7.03 5.46
C PHE A 12 -13.86 7.06 3.95
N GLN A 13 -14.75 7.65 3.16
CA GLN A 13 -14.63 7.72 1.71
C GLN A 13 -13.50 8.67 1.29
N ASP A 14 -13.43 9.86 1.91
CA ASP A 14 -12.35 10.83 1.72
C ASP A 14 -11.02 10.26 2.24
N GLY A 15 -11.04 9.57 3.37
CA GLY A 15 -9.86 8.88 3.91
C GLY A 15 -9.34 7.78 2.98
N TRP A 16 -10.25 7.04 2.35
CA TRP A 16 -9.94 5.99 1.38
C TRP A 16 -9.36 6.58 0.09
N GLU A 17 -9.94 7.65 -0.44
CA GLU A 17 -9.40 8.36 -1.60
C GLU A 17 -8.01 8.95 -1.32
N ASN A 18 -7.79 9.49 -0.12
CA ASN A 18 -6.46 10.00 0.28
C ASN A 18 -5.42 8.88 0.42
N LEU A 19 -5.81 7.70 0.95
CA LEU A 19 -4.95 6.52 0.96
C LEU A 19 -4.64 6.02 -0.47
N LEU A 20 -5.61 6.13 -1.37
CA LEU A 20 -5.47 5.82 -2.79
C LEU A 20 -4.70 6.89 -3.59
N GLN A 21 -4.37 8.04 -3.00
CA GLN A 21 -3.50 9.06 -3.61
C GLN A 21 -2.10 9.08 -3.00
N LEU A 22 -1.89 8.41 -1.87
CA LEU A 22 -0.60 8.37 -1.19
C LEU A 22 0.46 7.75 -2.10
N GLN A 23 1.50 8.53 -2.43
CA GLN A 23 2.66 8.07 -3.15
C GLN A 23 3.67 7.50 -2.16
N PHE A 24 4.03 6.22 -2.31
CA PHE A 24 5.03 5.58 -1.47
C PHE A 24 6.43 5.93 -2.01
N LEU A 25 6.90 7.11 -1.62
CA LEU A 25 8.22 7.60 -1.98
C LEU A 25 9.26 7.18 -0.94
N PHE A 26 10.47 6.86 -1.39
CA PHE A 26 11.59 6.50 -0.51
C PHE A 26 11.89 7.60 0.52
N PHE A 27 11.75 8.87 0.14
CA PHE A 27 11.99 10.02 1.01
C PHE A 27 10.81 10.37 1.92
N ASN A 28 9.69 9.65 1.84
CA ASN A 28 8.52 9.94 2.66
C ASN A 28 8.69 9.34 4.08
N PRO A 29 8.82 10.15 5.14
CA PRO A 29 9.00 9.63 6.50
C PRO A 29 7.76 8.87 6.99
N LEU A 30 6.56 9.23 6.54
CA LEU A 30 5.32 8.55 6.93
C LEU A 30 5.29 7.11 6.39
N PHE A 31 5.84 6.87 5.21
CA PHE A 31 5.96 5.53 4.65
C PHE A 31 6.77 4.61 5.57
N TRP A 32 7.94 5.07 6.02
CA TRP A 32 8.78 4.30 6.93
C TRP A 32 8.14 4.13 8.31
N CYS A 33 7.41 5.13 8.82
CA CYS A 33 6.63 4.98 10.04
C CYS A 33 5.57 3.87 9.92
N ILE A 34 4.85 3.79 8.79
CA ILE A 34 3.86 2.74 8.54
C ILE A 34 4.53 1.37 8.47
N ILE A 35 5.64 1.24 7.74
CA ILE A 35 6.40 -0.02 7.65
C ILE A 35 6.95 -0.43 9.02
N PHE A 36 7.42 0.52 9.82
CA PHE A 36 7.93 0.26 11.17
C PHE A 36 6.82 -0.20 12.12
N LEU A 37 5.64 0.43 12.07
CA LEU A 37 4.46 -0.01 12.81
C LEU A 37 4.04 -1.42 12.40
N LEU A 38 4.02 -1.70 11.09
CA LEU A 38 3.75 -3.04 10.55
C LEU A 38 4.73 -4.08 11.12
N PHE A 39 6.01 -3.73 11.18
CA PHE A 39 7.04 -4.60 11.77
C PHE A 39 6.80 -4.86 13.25
N ILE A 40 6.47 -3.84 14.05
CA ILE A 40 6.17 -4.01 15.49
C ILE A 40 5.02 -4.99 15.70
N VAL A 41 3.94 -4.84 14.92
CA VAL A 41 2.76 -5.71 15.00
C VAL A 41 3.13 -7.15 14.63
N LEU A 42 3.84 -7.34 13.50
CA LEU A 42 4.23 -8.66 13.02
C LEU A 42 5.28 -9.33 13.91
N HIS A 43 6.18 -8.57 14.52
CA HIS A 43 7.19 -9.08 15.45
C HIS A 43 6.56 -9.77 16.65
N ARG A 44 5.35 -9.35 17.06
CA ARG A 44 4.63 -9.98 18.17
C ARG A 44 4.04 -11.35 17.79
N LEU A 45 3.70 -11.54 16.51
CA LEU A 45 3.05 -12.75 16.01
C LEU A 45 4.06 -13.73 15.41
N TRP A 46 5.14 -13.23 14.82
CA TRP A 46 6.12 -13.99 14.05
C TRP A 46 7.54 -13.88 14.61
N VAL A 47 8.37 -14.88 14.30
CA VAL A 47 9.82 -14.84 14.60
C VAL A 47 10.43 -13.63 13.91
N THR A 48 11.30 -12.90 14.61
CA THR A 48 11.91 -11.63 14.17
C THR A 48 12.41 -11.66 12.73
N ARG A 49 13.08 -12.74 12.31
CA ARG A 49 13.59 -12.91 10.94
C ARG A 49 12.49 -12.90 9.87
N HIS A 50 11.33 -13.52 10.16
CA HIS A 50 10.21 -13.59 9.23
C HIS A 50 9.47 -12.25 9.16
N ALA A 51 9.22 -11.63 10.32
CA ALA A 51 8.62 -10.30 10.38
C ALA A 51 9.46 -9.27 9.60
N PHE A 52 10.78 -9.26 9.82
CA PHE A 52 11.69 -8.36 9.12
C PHE A 52 11.68 -8.58 7.60
N SER A 53 11.85 -9.84 7.17
CA SER A 53 11.84 -10.21 5.74
C SER A 53 10.53 -9.82 5.06
N PHE A 54 9.39 -10.08 5.71
CA PHE A 54 8.08 -9.69 5.19
C PHE A 54 7.92 -8.18 5.08
N THR A 55 8.30 -7.42 6.12
CA THR A 55 8.21 -5.96 6.08
C THR A 55 9.12 -5.33 5.04
N LEU A 56 10.32 -5.89 4.84
CA LEU A 56 11.25 -5.46 3.81
C LEU A 56 10.67 -5.73 2.41
N MET A 57 10.15 -6.93 2.18
CA MET A 57 9.53 -7.30 0.91
C MET A 57 8.30 -6.43 0.61
N THR A 58 7.48 -6.16 1.62
CA THR A 58 6.34 -5.25 1.52
C THR A 58 6.79 -3.84 1.12
N ALA A 59 7.81 -3.31 1.79
CA ALA A 59 8.35 -1.98 1.47
C ALA A 59 8.88 -1.92 0.03
N LEU A 60 9.63 -2.94 -0.40
CA LEU A 60 10.16 -3.02 -1.77
C LEU A 60 9.06 -3.07 -2.82
N ILE A 61 8.00 -3.86 -2.59
CA ILE A 61 6.86 -3.95 -3.52
C ILE A 61 6.15 -2.60 -3.63
N LEU A 62 5.87 -1.94 -2.50
CA LEU A 62 5.19 -0.64 -2.50
C LEU A 62 6.03 0.46 -3.21
N LEU A 63 7.33 0.49 -2.96
CA LEU A 63 8.26 1.41 -3.65
C LEU A 63 8.30 1.12 -5.15
N PHE A 64 8.44 -0.15 -5.53
CA PHE A 64 8.52 -0.56 -6.92
C PHE A 64 7.22 -0.25 -7.68
N MET A 65 6.07 -0.45 -7.07
CA MET A 65 4.76 -0.13 -7.67
C MET A 65 4.59 1.37 -7.86
N THR A 66 5.08 2.19 -6.94
CA THR A 66 5.07 3.67 -7.09
C THR A 66 5.97 4.12 -8.24
N GLU A 67 7.15 3.50 -8.40
CA GLU A 67 8.03 3.77 -9.53
C GLU A 67 7.40 3.36 -10.87
N ILE A 68 6.74 2.20 -10.91
CA ILE A 68 5.98 1.75 -12.08
C ILE A 68 4.86 2.75 -12.40
N GLU A 69 4.06 3.14 -11.42
CA GLU A 69 2.96 4.10 -11.57
C GLU A 69 3.47 5.42 -12.16
N ASN A 70 4.58 5.96 -11.64
CA ASN A 70 5.20 7.17 -12.16
C ASN A 70 5.66 7.01 -13.61
N ARG A 71 6.27 5.88 -13.98
CA ARG A 71 6.72 5.64 -15.35
C ARG A 71 5.56 5.49 -16.33
N PHE A 72 4.51 4.77 -15.95
CA PHE A 72 3.31 4.62 -16.78
C PHE A 72 2.58 5.97 -16.92
N SER A 73 2.43 6.73 -15.84
CA SER A 73 1.91 8.10 -15.88
C SER A 73 2.61 8.96 -16.94
N ILE A 74 3.95 8.94 -16.97
CA ILE A 74 4.74 9.70 -17.96
C ILE A 74 4.54 9.19 -19.40
N LEU A 75 4.40 7.88 -19.59
CA LEU A 75 4.18 7.28 -20.92
C LEU A 75 2.78 7.61 -21.44
N PHE A 76 1.76 7.49 -20.61
CA PHE A 76 0.37 7.77 -20.98
C PHE A 76 0.10 9.27 -21.17
N ALA A 77 0.76 10.13 -20.39
CA ALA A 77 0.75 11.58 -20.62
C ALA A 77 1.29 11.96 -22.01
N LYS A 78 2.20 11.15 -22.58
CA LYS A 78 2.72 11.34 -23.95
C LYS A 78 1.82 10.75 -25.03
N SER A 79 1.04 9.71 -24.74
CA SER A 79 0.10 9.10 -25.69
C SER A 79 -1.25 9.81 -25.73
N GLY A 80 -1.55 10.69 -24.77
CA GLY A 80 -2.82 11.42 -24.67
C GLY A 80 -3.97 10.58 -24.09
N GLU A 81 -3.67 9.41 -23.56
CA GLU A 81 -4.63 8.52 -22.90
C GLU A 81 -4.63 8.75 -21.38
N VAL A 82 -5.80 8.64 -20.75
CA VAL A 82 -5.95 8.80 -19.30
C VAL A 82 -5.58 7.49 -18.61
N PHE A 83 -4.45 7.47 -17.92
CA PHE A 83 -4.03 6.33 -17.12
C PHE A 83 -4.66 6.35 -15.73
N ASP A 84 -5.34 5.27 -15.36
CA ASP A 84 -5.88 5.10 -14.01
C ASP A 84 -4.88 4.30 -13.13
N PRO A 85 -4.21 4.94 -12.15
CA PRO A 85 -3.25 4.27 -11.27
C PRO A 85 -3.89 3.24 -10.33
N SER A 86 -5.21 3.24 -10.18
CA SER A 86 -5.92 2.34 -9.27
C SER A 86 -5.69 0.85 -9.58
N LEU A 87 -5.52 0.49 -10.86
CA LEU A 87 -5.27 -0.89 -11.30
C LEU A 87 -3.92 -1.42 -10.80
N ILE A 88 -2.85 -0.62 -10.89
CA ILE A 88 -1.52 -1.00 -10.37
C ILE A 88 -1.59 -1.19 -8.87
N ARG A 89 -2.26 -0.29 -8.16
CA ARG A 89 -2.42 -0.37 -6.70
C ARG A 89 -3.23 -1.60 -6.28
N LEU A 90 -4.27 -1.97 -7.02
CA LEU A 90 -5.04 -3.18 -6.76
C LEU A 90 -4.18 -4.44 -6.93
N VAL A 91 -3.36 -4.50 -7.98
CA VAL A 91 -2.38 -5.58 -8.18
C VAL A 91 -1.35 -5.62 -7.05
N ALA A 92 -0.87 -4.47 -6.59
CA ALA A 92 0.03 -4.36 -5.45
C ALA A 92 -0.62 -4.93 -4.17
N PHE A 93 -1.85 -4.53 -3.83
CA PHE A 93 -2.55 -5.07 -2.67
C PHE A 93 -2.84 -6.57 -2.79
N ALA A 94 -3.23 -7.05 -3.97
CA ALA A 94 -3.45 -8.48 -4.21
C ALA A 94 -2.16 -9.29 -4.01
N SER A 95 -1.02 -8.82 -4.55
CA SER A 95 0.28 -9.48 -4.36
C SER A 95 0.73 -9.49 -2.89
N LEU A 96 0.53 -8.38 -2.16
CA LEU A 96 0.79 -8.32 -0.73
C LEU A 96 -0.09 -9.29 0.07
N ALA A 97 -1.37 -9.41 -0.28
CA ALA A 97 -2.28 -10.36 0.35
C ALA A 97 -1.83 -11.81 0.12
N VAL A 98 -1.40 -12.15 -1.10
CA VAL A 98 -0.84 -13.48 -1.40
C VAL A 98 0.43 -13.73 -0.59
N ILE A 99 1.37 -12.79 -0.56
CA ILE A 99 2.62 -12.92 0.21
C ILE A 99 2.32 -13.08 1.72
N PHE A 100 1.33 -12.35 2.23
CA PHE A 100 0.89 -12.46 3.61
C PHE A 100 0.33 -13.86 3.91
N LEU A 101 -0.52 -14.40 3.03
CA LEU A 101 -1.04 -15.76 3.17
C LEU A 101 0.09 -16.80 3.13
N VAL A 102 1.01 -16.68 2.16
CA VAL A 102 2.19 -17.55 2.03
C VAL A 102 2.99 -17.54 3.34
N TYR A 103 3.32 -16.37 3.89
CA TYR A 103 4.08 -16.28 5.15
C TYR A 103 3.30 -16.76 6.38
N THR A 104 1.96 -16.69 6.35
CA THR A 104 1.10 -17.13 7.47
C THR A 104 0.88 -18.65 7.46
N PHE A 105 0.70 -19.25 6.28
CA PHE A 105 0.28 -20.65 6.12
C PHE A 105 1.42 -21.61 5.76
N ILE A 106 2.53 -21.13 5.17
CA ILE A 106 3.72 -21.96 4.91
C ILE A 106 4.63 -22.03 6.15
N ARG A 107 4.14 -21.54 7.28
CA ARG A 107 4.78 -21.57 8.59
C ARG A 107 4.07 -22.57 9.49
#